data_AF-T1GH68-F1
#
_entry.id   AF-T1GH68-F1
#
_cell.length_a   1.000
_cell.length_b   1.000
_cell.length_c   1.000
_cell.angle_alpha   90.00
_cell.angle_beta   90.00
_cell.angle_gamma   90.00
#
_symmetry.space_group_name_H-M   'P 1'
#
loop_
_entity.id
_entity.type
_entity.pdbx_description
1 polymer ?
#
loop_
_entity_poly.entity_id
_entity_poly.type
_entity_poly.pdbx_seq_one_letter_code
_entity_poly.pdbx_strand_id
1 'polypeptide(L)'
;MVNLLARKGSSATGPLAIIEGDLLTVQLRVVIHLVVGFLLGVVFYDMGNDAGKVLSNASFLFFCVLFIFFGNALPALLTCPLETSVFIREHLNGWYSITSYYFAKLVSDLPLLFICPTLLSVIAYYMTGQLEEIGRFAMFWGMALLTGLLGQSIGLVYGSAFKLQ
;
A
#
# COMPACT_ATOMS: atom_id res chain seq x y z
N MET A 1 -39.74 15.41 10.21
CA MET A 1 -38.36 15.80 9.83
C MET A 1 -37.30 14.73 10.15
N VAL A 2 -37.61 13.68 10.92
CA VAL A 2 -36.68 12.58 11.25
C VAL A 2 -36.61 11.48 10.15
N ASN A 3 -37.65 11.31 9.34
CA ASN A 3 -37.69 10.26 8.29
C ASN A 3 -37.03 10.64 6.94
N LEU A 4 -36.53 11.87 6.78
CA LEU A 4 -35.86 12.29 5.53
C LEU A 4 -34.33 12.09 5.55
N LEU A 5 -33.71 12.00 6.73
CA LEU A 5 -32.28 11.71 6.85
C LEU A 5 -31.96 10.21 6.76
N ALA A 6 -32.89 9.34 7.16
CA ALA A 6 -32.76 7.89 6.97
C ALA A 6 -32.79 7.48 5.48
N ARG A 7 -33.48 8.25 4.62
CA ARG A 7 -33.57 7.96 3.18
C ARG A 7 -32.33 8.41 2.40
N LYS A 8 -31.56 9.38 2.90
CA LYS A 8 -30.29 9.80 2.29
C LYS A 8 -29.14 8.81 2.57
N GLY A 9 -29.25 8.02 3.65
CA GLY A 9 -28.35 6.89 3.93
C GLY A 9 -28.60 5.63 3.08
N SER A 10 -29.75 5.54 2.38
CA SER A 10 -30.13 4.37 1.57
C SER A 10 -29.84 4.53 0.07
N SER A 11 -29.42 5.72 -0.38
CA SER A 11 -29.14 5.98 -1.80
C SER A 11 -27.65 5.88 -2.16
N ALA A 12 -26.77 5.74 -1.17
CA ALA A 12 -25.32 5.62 -1.37
C ALA A 12 -24.85 4.15 -1.48
N THR A 13 -25.76 3.19 -1.51
CA THR A 13 -25.48 1.75 -1.64
C THR A 13 -25.94 1.21 -2.99
N GLY A 14 -25.72 1.99 -4.06
CA GLY A 14 -25.82 1.48 -5.42
C GLY A 14 -24.52 0.75 -5.80
N PRO A 15 -24.56 -0.21 -6.75
CA PRO A 15 -23.35 -0.87 -7.25
C PRO A 15 -22.26 0.12 -7.69
N LEU A 16 -22.68 1.28 -8.21
CA LEU A 16 -21.78 2.36 -8.66
C LEU A 16 -21.01 3.01 -7.50
N ALA A 17 -21.63 3.20 -6.34
CA ALA A 17 -20.98 3.85 -5.20
C ALA A 17 -19.91 2.96 -4.54
N ILE A 18 -20.09 1.63 -4.60
CA ILE A 18 -19.11 0.65 -4.12
C ILE A 18 -17.88 0.68 -5.05
N ILE A 19 -18.10 0.62 -6.36
CA ILE A 19 -17.02 0.66 -7.36
C ILE A 19 -16.25 1.99 -7.30
N GLU A 20 -16.93 3.11 -7.12
CA GLU A 20 -16.29 4.42 -6.97
C GLU A 20 -15.44 4.51 -5.69
N GLY A 21 -15.88 3.92 -4.58
CA GLY A 21 -15.13 3.88 -3.32
C GLY A 21 -13.86 3.03 -3.41
N ASP A 22 -13.95 1.87 -4.05
CA ASP A 22 -12.82 0.97 -4.25
C ASP A 22 -11.78 1.60 -5.19
N LEU A 23 -12.23 2.21 -6.30
CA LEU A 23 -11.36 2.91 -7.25
C LEU A 23 -10.66 4.10 -6.60
N LEU A 24 -11.37 4.89 -5.79
CA LEU A 24 -10.80 6.03 -5.07
C LEU A 24 -9.70 5.59 -4.11
N THR A 25 -9.89 4.48 -3.39
CA THR A 25 -8.87 3.94 -2.47
C THR A 25 -7.60 3.54 -3.22
N VAL A 26 -7.73 2.92 -4.40
CA VAL A 26 -6.62 2.55 -5.26
C VAL A 26 -5.89 3.78 -5.80
N GLN A 27 -6.63 4.75 -6.32
CA GLN A 27 -6.07 5.99 -6.87
C GLN A 27 -5.29 6.77 -5.80
N LEU A 28 -5.84 6.90 -4.60
CA LEU A 28 -5.19 7.59 -3.48
C LEU A 28 -3.84 6.94 -3.13
N ARG A 29 -3.79 5.60 -3.07
CA ARG A 29 -2.54 4.89 -2.79
C ARG A 29 -1.47 5.18 -3.83
N VAL A 30 -1.82 5.11 -5.11
CA VAL A 30 -0.88 5.38 -6.20
C VAL A 30 -0.38 6.82 -6.16
N VAL A 31 -1.28 7.79 -5.95
CA VAL A 31 -0.93 9.21 -5.86
C VAL A 31 0.00 9.48 -4.68
N ILE A 32 -0.25 8.89 -3.50
CA ILE A 32 0.62 9.06 -2.34
C ILE A 32 2.02 8.52 -2.62
N HIS A 33 2.16 7.34 -3.22
CA HIS A 33 3.48 6.78 -3.54
C HIS A 33 4.23 7.60 -4.59
N LEU A 34 3.51 8.18 -5.57
CA LEU A 34 4.06 9.13 -6.54
C LEU A 34 4.61 10.38 -5.86
N VAL A 35 3.81 11.01 -5.00
CA VAL A 35 4.18 12.24 -4.28
C VAL A 35 5.35 11.98 -3.33
N VAL A 36 5.33 10.87 -2.59
CA VAL A 36 6.42 10.49 -1.67
C VAL A 36 7.69 10.15 -2.43
N GLY A 37 7.61 9.43 -3.56
CA GLY A 37 8.76 9.14 -4.41
C GLY A 37 9.41 10.42 -4.95
N PHE A 38 8.60 11.37 -5.41
CA PHE A 38 9.09 12.67 -5.86
C PHE A 38 9.70 13.49 -4.71
N LEU A 39 9.04 13.53 -3.55
CA LEU A 39 9.54 14.23 -2.37
C LEU A 39 10.91 13.69 -1.93
N LEU A 40 11.05 12.36 -1.85
CA LEU A 40 12.32 11.71 -1.53
C LEU A 40 13.39 12.02 -2.58
N GLY A 41 13.03 11.99 -3.87
CA GLY A 41 13.95 12.35 -4.95
C GLY A 41 14.45 13.79 -4.86
N VAL A 42 13.58 14.75 -4.50
CA VAL A 42 13.96 16.17 -4.32
C VAL A 42 14.83 16.37 -3.08
N VAL A 43 14.46 15.76 -1.95
CA VAL A 43 15.22 15.89 -0.70
C VAL A 43 16.62 15.29 -0.84
N PHE A 44 16.74 14.17 -1.57
CA PHE A 44 17.99 13.45 -1.74
C PHE A 44 18.67 13.64 -3.11
N TYR A 45 18.41 14.78 -3.77
CA TYR A 45 18.87 15.05 -5.13
C TYR A 45 20.40 14.97 -5.28
N ASP A 46 20.85 14.23 -6.29
CA ASP A 46 22.26 14.07 -6.71
C ASP A 46 23.25 13.77 -5.55
N MET A 47 22.90 12.78 -4.73
CA MET A 47 23.75 12.33 -3.61
C MET A 47 24.38 10.95 -3.83
N GLY A 48 23.98 10.21 -4.87
CA GLY A 48 24.39 8.84 -5.11
C GLY A 48 25.87 8.63 -5.39
N ASN A 49 26.50 9.58 -6.09
CA ASN A 49 27.84 9.39 -6.65
C ASN A 49 28.98 9.97 -5.78
N ASP A 50 28.66 10.49 -4.59
CA ASP A 50 29.65 11.10 -3.69
C ASP A 50 29.94 10.20 -2.48
N ALA A 51 31.18 9.70 -2.41
CA ALA A 51 31.67 8.88 -1.30
C ALA A 51 31.75 9.65 0.03
N GLY A 52 31.71 10.99 0.02
CA GLY A 52 31.62 11.81 1.23
C GLY A 52 30.21 11.82 1.86
N LYS A 53 29.17 11.38 1.13
CA LYS A 53 27.77 11.45 1.54
C LYS A 53 27.18 10.10 1.98
N VAL A 54 28.00 9.21 2.53
CA VAL A 54 27.56 7.86 2.96
C VAL A 54 26.38 7.91 3.93
N LEU A 55 26.41 8.83 4.91
CA LEU A 55 25.32 8.97 5.87
C LEU A 55 24.01 9.36 5.17
N SER A 56 24.06 10.29 4.21
CA SER A 56 22.89 10.70 3.43
C SER A 56 22.33 9.56 2.60
N ASN A 57 23.20 8.72 2.00
CA ASN A 57 22.78 7.52 1.27
C ASN A 57 22.15 6.47 2.19
N ALA A 58 22.67 6.28 3.39
CA ALA A 58 22.07 5.40 4.38
C ALA A 58 20.69 5.91 4.84
N SER A 59 20.56 7.22 5.09
CA SER A 59 19.27 7.86 5.40
C SER A 59 18.26 7.72 4.27
N PHE A 60 18.68 7.90 3.01
CA PHE A 60 17.84 7.69 1.84
C PHE A 60 17.25 6.28 1.80
N LEU A 61 18.11 5.26 1.96
CA LEU A 61 17.66 3.86 1.97
C LEU A 61 16.71 3.57 3.13
N PHE A 62 17.02 4.10 4.33
CA PHE A 62 16.15 3.97 5.50
C PHE A 62 14.76 4.56 5.24
N PHE A 63 14.69 5.80 4.71
CA PHE A 63 13.40 6.42 4.41
C PHE A 63 12.64 5.69 3.32
N CYS A 64 13.31 5.20 2.26
CA CYS A 64 12.66 4.40 1.22
C CYS A 64 11.98 3.16 1.83
N VAL A 65 12.71 2.39 2.62
CA VAL A 65 12.18 1.19 3.29
C VAL A 65 11.03 1.57 4.23
N LEU A 66 11.18 2.64 5.02
CA LEU A 66 10.17 3.11 5.95
C LEU A 66 8.87 3.49 5.23
N PHE A 67 8.94 4.30 4.17
CA PHE A 67 7.76 4.74 3.43
C PHE A 67 7.08 3.59 2.68
N ILE A 68 7.85 2.67 2.09
CA ILE A 68 7.29 1.47 1.46
C ILE A 68 6.60 0.59 2.51
N PHE A 69 7.22 0.40 3.67
CA PHE A 69 6.66 -0.42 4.75
C PHE A 69 5.32 0.15 5.23
N PHE A 70 5.30 1.42 5.67
CA PHE A 70 4.09 2.06 6.18
C PHE A 70 3.03 2.27 5.09
N GLY A 71 3.45 2.55 3.85
CA GLY A 71 2.56 2.71 2.70
C GLY A 71 1.75 1.45 2.36
N ASN A 72 2.27 0.27 2.71
CA ASN A 72 1.57 -1.01 2.56
C ASN A 72 0.91 -1.48 3.86
N ALA A 73 1.57 -1.31 5.01
CA ALA A 73 1.08 -1.79 6.31
C ALA A 73 -0.16 -1.03 6.82
N LEU A 74 -0.16 0.31 6.79
CA LEU A 74 -1.26 1.10 7.37
C LEU A 74 -2.59 0.86 6.65
N PRO A 75 -2.65 0.85 5.31
CA PRO A 75 -3.93 0.58 4.66
C PRO A 75 -4.42 -0.87 4.89
N ALA A 76 -3.52 -1.86 4.94
CA ALA A 76 -3.90 -3.24 5.27
C ALA A 76 -4.47 -3.35 6.69
N LEU A 77 -3.85 -2.66 7.64
CA LEU A 77 -4.29 -2.57 9.04
C LEU A 77 -5.71 -2.00 9.16
N LEU A 78 -6.02 -0.95 8.41
CA LEU A 78 -7.31 -0.26 8.50
C LEU A 78 -8.41 -0.98 7.71
N THR A 79 -8.10 -1.57 6.56
CA THR A 79 -9.09 -2.23 5.70
C THR A 79 -9.44 -3.63 6.20
N CYS A 80 -8.50 -4.38 6.78
CA CYS A 80 -8.72 -5.74 7.27
C CYS A 80 -9.90 -5.89 8.26
N PRO A 81 -10.04 -5.08 9.33
CA PRO A 81 -11.16 -5.22 10.27
C PRO A 81 -12.51 -4.90 9.63
N LEU A 82 -12.56 -3.94 8.69
CA LEU A 82 -13.76 -3.60 7.95
C LEU A 82 -14.26 -4.79 7.12
N GLU A 83 -13.36 -5.44 6.37
CA GLU A 83 -13.67 -6.61 5.54
C GLU A 83 -14.01 -7.85 6.38
N THR A 84 -13.34 -8.02 7.52
CA THR A 84 -13.52 -9.19 8.39
C THR A 84 -14.96 -9.31 8.92
N SER A 85 -15.62 -8.18 9.17
CA SER A 85 -17.02 -8.16 9.65
C SER A 85 -18.01 -8.75 8.63
N VAL A 86 -17.81 -8.45 7.35
CA VAL A 86 -18.61 -8.97 6.24
C VAL A 86 -18.27 -10.44 5.98
N PHE A 87 -16.98 -10.76 5.99
CA PHE A 87 -16.48 -12.11 5.79
C PHE A 87 -17.06 -13.12 6.79
N ILE A 88 -17.06 -12.80 8.10
CA ILE A 88 -17.60 -13.71 9.13
C ILE A 88 -19.07 -14.03 8.85
N ARG A 89 -19.86 -13.03 8.44
CA ARG A 89 -21.28 -13.22 8.12
C ARG A 89 -21.48 -14.15 6.92
N GLU A 90 -20.69 -13.97 5.86
CA GLU A 90 -20.78 -14.80 4.64
C GLU A 90 -20.27 -16.22 4.87
N HIS A 91 -19.23 -16.37 5.69
CA HIS A 91 -18.71 -17.67 6.09
C HIS A 91 -19.72 -18.47 6.92
N LEU A 92 -20.37 -17.84 7.90
CA LEU A 92 -21.40 -18.48 8.72
C LEU A 92 -22.65 -18.90 7.91
N ASN A 93 -22.93 -18.19 6.81
CA ASN A 93 -24.00 -18.57 5.89
C ASN A 93 -23.58 -19.66 4.88
N GLY A 94 -22.32 -20.09 4.88
CA GLY A 94 -21.80 -21.13 3.98
C GLY A 94 -21.53 -20.66 2.54
N TRP A 95 -21.39 -19.36 2.30
CA TRP A 95 -21.21 -18.81 0.93
C TRP A 95 -19.77 -18.98 0.44
N TYR A 96 -18.78 -18.89 1.33
CA TYR A 96 -17.37 -19.03 0.98
C TYR A 96 -16.56 -19.82 2.02
N SER A 97 -15.60 -20.61 1.53
CA SER A 97 -14.54 -21.21 2.35
C SER A 97 -13.47 -20.17 2.71
N ILE A 98 -12.87 -20.32 3.89
CA ILE A 98 -11.78 -19.49 4.39
C ILE A 98 -10.62 -19.43 3.39
N THR A 99 -10.26 -20.57 2.79
CA THR A 99 -9.14 -20.65 1.83
C THR A 99 -9.41 -19.85 0.56
N SER A 100 -10.64 -19.91 0.04
CA SER A 100 -11.04 -19.16 -1.15
C SER A 100 -10.96 -17.66 -0.93
N TYR A 101 -11.33 -17.19 0.26
CA TYR A 101 -11.24 -15.77 0.62
C TYR A 101 -9.79 -15.28 0.65
N TYR A 102 -8.89 -16.02 1.32
CA TYR A 102 -7.48 -15.62 1.39
C TYR A 102 -6.79 -15.60 0.02
N PHE A 103 -7.07 -16.58 -0.84
CA PHE A 103 -6.54 -16.59 -2.20
C PHE A 103 -7.05 -15.41 -3.03
N ALA A 104 -8.36 -15.13 -2.97
CA ALA A 104 -8.94 -13.99 -3.67
C ALA A 104 -8.33 -12.67 -3.21
N LYS A 105 -8.15 -12.50 -1.88
CA LYS A 105 -7.53 -11.30 -1.30
C LYS A 105 -6.08 -11.13 -1.71
N LEU A 106 -5.30 -12.21 -1.71
CA LEU A 106 -3.89 -12.16 -2.12
C LEU A 106 -3.75 -11.79 -3.59
N VAL A 107 -4.60 -12.34 -4.46
CA VAL A 107 -4.62 -12.04 -5.90
C VAL A 107 -5.09 -10.60 -6.17
N SER A 108 -6.04 -10.07 -5.40
CA SER A 108 -6.51 -8.69 -5.57
C SER A 108 -5.47 -7.66 -5.14
N ASP A 109 -4.66 -7.96 -4.12
CA ASP A 109 -3.70 -7.01 -3.56
C ASP A 109 -2.35 -7.02 -4.30
N LEU A 110 -2.01 -8.14 -4.95
CA LEU A 110 -0.76 -8.36 -5.70
C LEU A 110 -0.43 -7.23 -6.70
N PRO A 111 -1.34 -6.80 -7.59
CA PRO A 111 -1.03 -5.78 -8.59
C PRO A 111 -0.57 -4.46 -7.96
N LEU A 112 -1.25 -4.02 -6.90
CA LEU A 112 -0.91 -2.77 -6.21
C LEU A 112 0.40 -2.87 -5.44
N LEU A 113 0.66 -4.04 -4.89
CA LEU A 113 1.90 -4.35 -4.20
C LEU A 113 3.12 -4.30 -5.12
N PHE A 114 2.96 -4.62 -6.40
CA PHE A 114 4.02 -4.45 -7.39
C PHE A 114 4.12 -3.02 -7.90
N ILE A 115 2.99 -2.39 -8.26
CA ILE A 115 2.99 -1.08 -8.91
C ILE A 115 3.50 0.02 -7.96
N CYS A 116 3.04 0.06 -6.70
CA CYS A 116 3.35 1.17 -5.80
C CYS A 116 4.86 1.26 -5.43
N PRO A 117 5.53 0.18 -5.01
CA PRO A 117 6.97 0.21 -4.74
C PRO A 117 7.79 0.44 -6.02
N THR A 118 7.34 -0.09 -7.17
CA THR A 118 8.04 0.13 -8.44
C THR A 118 8.05 1.61 -8.82
N LEU A 119 6.91 2.31 -8.72
CA LEU A 119 6.83 3.74 -9.02
C LEU A 119 7.74 4.56 -8.10
N LEU A 120 7.68 4.30 -6.79
CA LEU A 120 8.53 4.99 -5.82
C LEU A 120 10.01 4.72 -6.10
N SER A 121 10.40 3.47 -6.31
CA SER A 121 11.79 3.09 -6.56
C SER A 121 12.35 3.69 -7.84
N VAL A 122 11.58 3.68 -8.94
CA VAL A 122 12.01 4.27 -10.22
C VAL A 122 12.26 5.77 -10.06
N ILE A 123 11.28 6.51 -9.52
CA ILE A 123 11.39 7.96 -9.37
C ILE A 123 12.54 8.33 -8.44
N ALA A 124 12.58 7.71 -7.26
CA ALA A 124 13.60 8.01 -6.27
C ALA A 124 15.01 7.70 -6.80
N TYR A 125 15.22 6.54 -7.43
CA TYR A 125 16.54 6.09 -7.89
C TYR A 125 17.13 7.00 -8.98
N TYR A 126 16.32 7.40 -9.96
CA TYR A 126 16.78 8.30 -11.03
C TYR A 126 17.01 9.72 -10.52
N MET A 127 16.22 10.22 -9.57
CA MET A 127 16.38 11.57 -9.03
C MET A 127 17.56 11.70 -8.07
N THR A 128 17.94 10.63 -7.36
CA THR A 128 19.07 10.67 -6.41
C THR A 128 20.44 10.53 -7.08
N GLY A 129 20.49 10.20 -8.38
CA GLY A 129 21.74 10.07 -9.13
C GLY A 129 22.54 8.82 -8.76
N GLN A 130 21.85 7.72 -8.44
CA GLN A 130 22.48 6.46 -8.08
C GLN A 130 23.13 5.82 -9.32
N LEU A 131 24.25 5.10 -9.10
CA LEU A 131 25.00 4.42 -10.17
C LEU A 131 24.10 3.54 -11.04
N GLU A 132 24.01 3.85 -12.34
CA GLU A 132 23.12 3.22 -13.31
C GLU A 132 23.55 1.79 -13.71
N GLU A 133 23.62 0.89 -12.74
CA GLU A 133 23.89 -0.53 -12.96
C GLU A 133 22.61 -1.35 -12.72
N ILE A 134 22.18 -2.10 -13.74
CA ILE A 134 20.94 -2.89 -13.72
C ILE A 134 20.89 -3.82 -12.50
N GLY A 135 22.01 -4.45 -12.14
CA GLY A 135 22.09 -5.32 -10.98
C GLY A 135 21.79 -4.60 -9.66
N ARG A 136 22.27 -3.36 -9.50
CA ARG A 136 22.06 -2.56 -8.29
C ARG A 136 20.62 -2.09 -8.19
N PHE A 137 20.05 -1.64 -9.30
CA PHE A 137 18.64 -1.27 -9.36
C PHE A 137 17.74 -2.47 -9.04
N ALA A 138 18.01 -3.64 -9.62
CA ALA A 138 17.24 -4.85 -9.37
C ALA A 138 17.29 -5.29 -7.90
N MET A 139 18.45 -5.18 -7.23
CA MET A 139 18.56 -5.45 -5.79
C MET A 139 17.75 -4.46 -4.95
N PHE A 140 17.83 -3.16 -5.25
CA PHE A 140 17.05 -2.13 -4.56
C PHE A 140 15.54 -2.32 -4.75
N TRP A 141 15.11 -2.59 -5.98
CA TRP A 141 13.72 -2.87 -6.32
C TRP A 141 13.21 -4.16 -5.67
N GLY A 142 14.02 -5.23 -5.67
CA GLY A 142 13.69 -6.48 -4.97
C GLY A 142 13.52 -6.29 -3.46
N MET A 143 14.41 -5.51 -2.83
CA MET A 143 14.29 -5.14 -1.41
C MET A 143 13.02 -4.32 -1.14
N ALA A 144 12.67 -3.39 -2.04
CA ALA A 144 11.44 -2.62 -1.96
C ALA A 144 10.19 -3.53 -2.02
N LEU A 145 10.14 -4.47 -2.97
CA LEU A 145 9.03 -5.43 -3.09
C LEU A 145 8.90 -6.33 -1.85
N LEU A 146 10.02 -6.88 -1.35
CA LEU A 146 10.02 -7.70 -0.15
C LEU A 146 9.55 -6.92 1.08
N THR A 147 9.97 -5.66 1.21
CA THR A 147 9.52 -4.77 2.29
C THR A 147 8.03 -4.49 2.19
N GLY A 148 7.50 -4.27 0.98
CA GLY A 148 6.07 -4.12 0.75
C GLY A 148 5.29 -5.35 1.17
N LEU A 149 5.73 -6.55 0.76
CA LEU A 149 5.13 -7.84 1.14
C LEU A 149 5.10 -8.02 2.66
N LEU A 150 6.21 -7.69 3.33
CA LEU A 150 6.30 -7.74 4.80
C LEU A 150 5.35 -6.74 5.45
N GLY A 151 5.30 -5.50 4.96
CA GLY A 151 4.40 -4.47 5.45
C GLY A 151 2.94 -4.87 5.34
N GLN A 152 2.51 -5.37 4.18
CA GLN A 152 1.16 -5.88 3.96
C GLN A 152 0.83 -7.03 4.92
N SER A 153 1.73 -8.01 5.04
CA SER A 153 1.51 -9.18 5.92
C SER A 153 1.35 -8.77 7.38
N ILE A 154 2.23 -7.88 7.85
CA ILE A 154 2.18 -7.35 9.22
C ILE A 154 0.90 -6.54 9.44
N GLY A 155 0.52 -5.70 8.48
CA GLY A 155 -0.73 -4.93 8.52
C GLY A 155 -1.96 -5.82 8.65
N LEU A 156 -2.03 -6.91 7.88
CA LEU A 156 -3.12 -7.90 7.97
C LEU A 156 -3.15 -8.61 9.32
N VAL A 157 -1.99 -9.03 9.85
CA VAL A 157 -1.90 -9.68 11.16
C VAL A 157 -2.43 -8.74 12.25
N TYR A 158 -1.95 -7.51 12.30
CA TYR A 158 -2.41 -6.53 13.29
C TYR A 158 -3.87 -6.12 13.08
N GLY A 159 -4.32 -5.98 11.83
CA GLY A 159 -5.71 -5.65 11.51
C GLY A 159 -6.70 -6.75 11.88
N SER A 160 -6.29 -8.01 11.81
CA SER A 160 -7.10 -9.14 12.27
C SER A 160 -7.08 -9.32 13.80
N ALA A 161 -5.95 -8.99 14.44
CA ALA A 161 -5.78 -9.11 15.89
C ALA A 161 -6.58 -8.07 16.67
N PHE A 162 -6.67 -6.84 16.15
CA PHE A 162 -7.39 -5.75 16.81
C PHE A 162 -8.76 -5.52 16.16
N LYS A 163 -9.82 -5.92 16.87
CA LYS A 163 -11.18 -5.47 16.55
C LYS A 163 -11.25 -3.97 16.82
N LEU A 164 -11.33 -3.15 15.77
CA LEU A 164 -11.82 -1.78 15.90
C LEU A 164 -13.27 -1.87 16.38
N GLN A 165 -13.49 -1.52 17.65
CA GLN A 165 -14.79 -1.49 18.34
C GLN A 165 -15.77 -0.55 17.65
#